data_AF-A0A8J2FV12-F1
#
_entry.id   AF-A0A8J2FV12-F1
#
_cell.length_a   1.000
_cell.length_b   1.000
_cell.length_c   1.000
_cell.angle_alpha   90.00
_cell.angle_beta   90.00
_cell.angle_gamma   90.00
#
_symmetry.space_group_name_H-M   'P 1'
#
loop_
_entity.id
_entity.type
_entity.pdbx_description
1 polymer ?
#
loop_
_entity_poly.entity_id
_entity_poly.type
_entity_poly.pdbx_seq_one_letter_code
_entity_poly.pdbx_strand_id
1 'polypeptide(L)'
;MVVLSRPGKVCGAFIILLTLAVPESWGRRVAFGPFLSDAVYQYLESFPFEARQRVLARFRPDCTHEWVGAGKWDGRVIFMVRERGNEFYANLVFEREGNSVRLLYWTPFEFTRVPRYLTLSREQLATIKSIAQKAR
;
A
#
# COMPACT_ATOMS: atom_id res chain seq x y z
N MET A 1 -29.50 50.13 5.47
CA MET A 1 -29.70 50.39 6.91
C MET A 1 -30.83 49.48 7.37
N VAL A 2 -30.52 48.32 7.97
CA VAL A 2 -31.55 47.41 8.50
C VAL A 2 -31.31 47.31 9.99
N VAL A 3 -32.28 47.83 10.74
CA VAL A 3 -32.33 47.83 12.19
C VAL A 3 -32.54 46.39 12.67
N LEU A 4 -31.65 45.96 13.55
CA LEU A 4 -31.70 44.68 14.26
C LEU A 4 -32.55 44.77 15.53
N SER A 5 -33.13 43.62 15.88
CA SER A 5 -33.38 43.10 17.24
C SER A 5 -34.78 43.27 17.84
N ARG A 6 -35.46 42.14 18.13
CA ARG A 6 -35.33 41.40 19.42
C ARG A 6 -36.17 40.10 19.44
N PRO A 7 -35.93 39.18 20.41
CA PRO A 7 -35.66 37.78 20.11
C PRO A 7 -36.82 36.83 20.43
N GLY A 8 -37.06 35.89 19.54
CA GLY A 8 -37.87 34.70 19.78
C GLY A 8 -36.99 33.45 19.65
N LYS A 9 -37.01 32.62 20.69
CA LYS A 9 -36.27 31.36 20.83
C LYS A 9 -36.40 30.50 19.57
N VAL A 10 -35.29 30.18 18.92
CA VAL A 10 -35.21 29.07 17.96
C VAL A 10 -34.28 28.03 18.57
N CYS A 11 -34.89 26.94 19.03
CA CYS A 11 -34.23 25.66 19.16
C CYS A 11 -33.64 25.31 17.81
N GLY A 12 -32.31 25.26 17.72
CA GLY A 12 -31.61 24.84 16.52
C GLY A 12 -30.24 24.37 16.95
N ALA A 13 -30.10 23.05 17.09
CA ALA A 13 -28.84 22.39 17.34
C ALA A 13 -27.81 22.87 16.31
N PHE A 14 -26.91 23.77 16.72
CA PHE A 14 -25.76 24.17 15.94
C PHE A 14 -24.70 23.08 16.12
N ILE A 15 -24.97 21.89 15.55
CA ILE A 15 -23.93 20.91 15.28
C ILE A 15 -23.13 21.52 14.14
N ILE A 16 -22.04 22.20 14.52
CA ILE A 16 -20.96 22.56 13.59
C ILE A 16 -20.39 21.22 13.14
N LEU A 17 -20.97 20.68 12.07
CA LEU A 17 -20.44 19.55 11.34
C LEU A 17 -19.16 20.09 10.69
N LEU A 18 -18.04 19.90 11.38
CA LEU A 18 -16.71 19.85 10.78
C LEU A 18 -16.74 18.73 9.74
N THR A 19 -17.32 19.02 8.57
CA THR A 19 -17.06 18.28 7.34
C THR A 19 -15.60 18.55 7.03
N LEU A 20 -14.76 17.71 7.62
CA LEU A 20 -13.43 17.37 7.16
C LEU A 20 -13.48 17.38 5.63
N ALA A 21 -12.74 18.31 5.05
CA ALA A 21 -12.39 18.31 3.64
C ALA A 21 -11.51 17.08 3.37
N VAL A 22 -12.14 15.90 3.40
CA VAL A 22 -11.58 14.68 2.87
C VAL A 22 -11.91 14.73 1.38
N PRO A 23 -10.90 14.81 0.49
CA PRO A 23 -11.15 14.78 -0.94
C PRO A 23 -11.99 13.53 -1.29
N GLU A 24 -13.04 13.67 -2.09
CA GLU A 24 -13.94 12.57 -2.47
C GLU A 24 -13.22 11.34 -3.05
N SER A 25 -11.98 11.52 -3.53
CA SER A 25 -11.09 10.45 -3.98
C SER A 25 -10.71 9.44 -2.87
N TRP A 26 -10.87 9.80 -1.59
CA TRP A 26 -10.67 8.93 -0.45
C TRP A 26 -11.97 8.26 0.00
N GLY A 27 -13.12 8.95 -0.11
CA GLY A 27 -14.43 8.45 0.35
C GLY A 27 -14.93 7.22 -0.41
N ARG A 28 -14.53 7.03 -1.67
CA ARG A 28 -14.82 5.82 -2.47
C ARG A 28 -13.79 4.70 -2.34
N ARG A 29 -12.62 4.94 -1.73
CA ARG A 29 -11.60 3.89 -1.46
C ARG A 29 -11.94 3.03 -0.23
N VAL A 30 -12.95 3.42 0.56
CA VAL A 30 -13.37 2.76 1.80
C VAL A 30 -14.25 1.51 1.57
N ALA A 31 -14.58 1.19 0.31
CA ALA A 31 -15.29 -0.05 0.00
C ALA A 31 -14.29 -1.21 -0.21
N PHE A 32 -13.85 -1.83 0.88
CA PHE A 32 -13.26 -3.17 0.95
C PHE A 32 -11.99 -3.48 0.09
N GLY A 33 -11.16 -2.48 -0.22
CA GLY A 33 -9.87 -2.69 -0.90
C GLY A 33 -8.67 -2.36 -0.01
N PRO A 34 -7.49 -2.97 -0.25
CA PRO A 34 -6.26 -2.62 0.47
C PRO A 34 -5.88 -1.15 0.23
N PHE A 35 -5.40 -0.46 1.27
CA PHE A 35 -4.95 0.93 1.13
C PHE A 35 -3.60 0.98 0.42
N LEU A 36 -3.57 1.47 -0.82
CA LEU A 36 -2.35 1.57 -1.63
C LEU A 36 -1.81 2.99 -1.65
N SER A 37 -0.49 3.14 -1.53
CA SER A 37 0.16 4.40 -1.90
C SER A 37 0.09 4.63 -3.41
N ASP A 38 0.18 5.89 -3.83
CA ASP A 38 0.11 6.24 -5.26
C ASP A 38 1.20 5.55 -6.09
N ALA A 39 2.40 5.39 -5.52
CA ALA A 39 3.49 4.68 -6.17
C ALA A 39 3.18 3.19 -6.41
N VAL A 40 2.55 2.51 -5.43
CA VAL A 40 2.11 1.11 -5.61
C VAL A 40 1.02 1.04 -6.66
N TYR A 41 0.04 1.94 -6.59
CA TYR A 41 -1.07 2.00 -7.55
C TYR A 41 -0.55 2.19 -8.99
N GLN A 42 0.27 3.22 -9.23
CA GLN A 42 0.86 3.52 -10.55
C GLN A 42 1.73 2.36 -11.05
N TYR A 43 2.52 1.74 -10.18
CA TYR A 43 3.34 0.60 -10.58
C TYR A 43 2.47 -0.56 -11.07
N LEU A 44 1.40 -0.87 -10.34
CA LEU A 44 0.45 -1.94 -10.66
C LEU A 44 -0.43 -1.64 -11.89
N GLU A 45 -0.60 -0.37 -12.28
CA GLU A 45 -1.29 -0.01 -13.52
C GLU A 45 -0.60 -0.56 -14.77
N SER A 46 0.74 -0.73 -14.73
CA SER A 46 1.51 -1.35 -15.82
C SER A 46 1.30 -2.86 -15.97
N PHE A 47 0.53 -3.49 -15.07
CA PHE A 47 0.33 -4.92 -15.04
C PHE A 47 -0.97 -5.27 -15.79
N PRO A 48 -0.99 -6.41 -16.50
CA PRO A 48 -2.24 -7.02 -16.95
C PRO A 48 -3.21 -7.20 -15.78
N PHE A 49 -4.51 -7.09 -16.06
CA PHE A 49 -5.55 -7.10 -15.04
C PHE A 49 -5.43 -8.30 -14.09
N GLU A 50 -5.27 -9.52 -14.61
CA GLU A 50 -5.16 -10.72 -13.78
C GLU A 50 -3.92 -10.72 -12.87
N ALA A 51 -2.78 -10.25 -13.39
CA ALA A 51 -1.55 -10.16 -12.62
C ALA A 51 -1.70 -9.14 -11.49
N ARG A 52 -2.38 -8.02 -11.76
CA ARG A 52 -2.74 -7.02 -10.76
C ARG A 52 -3.63 -7.61 -9.67
N GLN A 53 -4.69 -8.33 -10.04
CA GLN A 53 -5.57 -8.99 -9.08
C GLN A 53 -4.81 -9.99 -8.21
N ARG A 54 -3.85 -10.74 -8.78
CA ARG A 54 -2.98 -11.65 -8.00
C ARG A 54 -2.12 -10.92 -6.97
N VAL A 55 -1.60 -9.73 -7.28
CA VAL A 55 -0.88 -8.91 -6.29
C VAL A 55 -1.84 -8.43 -5.21
N LEU A 56 -2.96 -7.80 -5.61
CA LEU A 56 -3.92 -7.21 -4.68
C LEU A 56 -4.52 -8.25 -3.73
N ALA A 57 -4.74 -9.48 -4.19
CA ALA A 57 -5.22 -10.57 -3.35
C ALA A 57 -4.22 -11.01 -2.25
N ARG A 58 -2.96 -10.55 -2.30
CA ARG A 58 -1.96 -10.78 -1.22
C ARG A 58 -1.93 -9.68 -0.19
N PHE A 59 -2.59 -8.56 -0.45
CA PHE A 59 -2.62 -7.41 0.43
C PHE A 59 -3.73 -7.54 1.47
N ARG A 60 -3.40 -7.24 2.71
CA ARG A 60 -4.38 -7.20 3.79
C ARG A 60 -5.26 -5.95 3.66
N PRO A 61 -6.59 -6.08 3.70
CA PRO A 61 -7.48 -4.95 3.44
C PRO A 61 -7.40 -3.86 4.51
N ASP A 62 -7.00 -4.20 5.74
CA ASP A 62 -6.87 -3.31 6.89
C ASP A 62 -5.47 -2.65 7.03
N CYS A 63 -4.58 -2.89 6.06
CA CYS A 63 -3.21 -2.37 6.08
C CYS A 63 -2.97 -1.32 4.98
N THR A 64 -1.99 -0.44 5.22
CA THR A 64 -1.41 0.41 4.18
C THR A 64 -0.28 -0.31 3.44
N HIS A 65 -0.13 0.01 2.16
CA HIS A 65 0.83 -0.63 1.26
C HIS A 65 1.70 0.43 0.61
N GLU A 66 2.97 0.46 0.98
CA GLU A 66 3.95 1.44 0.52
C GLU A 66 4.95 0.79 -0.43
N TRP A 67 5.27 1.51 -1.50
CA TRP A 67 6.30 1.08 -2.44
C TRP A 67 7.67 1.14 -1.80
N VAL A 68 8.44 0.06 -1.91
CA VAL A 68 9.83 0.03 -1.41
C VAL A 68 10.81 0.13 -2.58
N GLY A 69 10.59 -0.65 -3.64
CA GLY A 69 11.45 -0.61 -4.82
C GLY A 69 11.36 -1.87 -5.68
N ALA A 70 12.11 -1.84 -6.79
CA ALA A 70 12.26 -2.98 -7.69
C ALA A 70 13.72 -3.14 -8.15
N GLY A 71 14.07 -4.37 -8.51
CA GLY A 71 15.36 -4.78 -9.05
C GLY A 71 15.17 -5.89 -10.08
N LYS A 72 16.21 -6.15 -10.86
CA LYS A 72 16.20 -7.21 -11.88
C LYS A 72 17.04 -8.40 -11.41
N TRP A 73 16.57 -9.59 -11.73
CA TRP A 73 17.30 -10.84 -11.54
C TRP A 73 16.93 -11.79 -12.67
N ASP A 74 17.92 -12.24 -13.45
CA ASP A 74 17.75 -13.23 -14.53
C ASP A 74 16.57 -12.95 -15.48
N GLY A 75 16.49 -11.72 -16.01
CA GLY A 75 15.39 -11.29 -16.89
C GLY A 75 14.04 -11.05 -16.19
N ARG A 76 13.93 -11.40 -14.90
CA ARG A 76 12.75 -11.18 -14.06
C ARG A 76 12.87 -9.91 -13.25
N VAL A 77 11.73 -9.35 -12.86
CA VAL A 77 11.67 -8.19 -11.97
C VAL A 77 11.27 -8.66 -10.59
N ILE A 78 12.10 -8.36 -9.60
CA ILE A 78 11.77 -8.53 -8.19
C ILE A 78 11.34 -7.16 -7.66
N PHE A 79 10.16 -7.07 -7.08
CA PHE A 79 9.68 -5.83 -6.47
C PHE A 79 9.14 -6.05 -5.07
N MET A 80 9.06 -4.97 -4.32
CA MET A 80 8.83 -5.00 -2.90
C MET A 80 7.84 -3.93 -2.46
N VAL A 81 6.88 -4.37 -1.65
CA VAL A 81 5.83 -3.54 -1.05
C VAL A 81 5.87 -3.76 0.45
N ARG A 82 5.85 -2.68 1.22
CA ARG A 82 5.77 -2.70 2.67
C ARG A 82 4.30 -2.63 3.06
N GLU A 83 3.86 -3.57 3.87
CA GLU A 83 2.52 -3.67 4.43
C GLU A 83 2.57 -3.23 5.90
N ARG A 84 1.74 -2.26 6.30
CA ARG A 84 1.69 -1.71 7.66
C ARG A 84 0.26 -1.59 8.14
N GLY A 85 -0.05 -2.30 9.22
CA GLY A 85 -1.27 -2.17 10.01
C GLY A 85 -0.96 -1.67 11.42
N ASN A 86 -1.97 -1.60 12.28
CA ASN A 86 -1.83 -1.08 13.64
C ASN A 86 -0.86 -1.91 14.51
N GLU A 87 -0.98 -3.25 14.42
CA GLU A 87 -0.12 -4.21 15.14
C GLU A 87 0.65 -5.12 14.18
N PHE A 88 0.60 -4.79 12.89
CA PHE A 88 1.13 -5.61 11.83
C PHE A 88 2.15 -4.85 11.00
N TYR A 89 3.27 -5.49 10.74
CA TYR A 89 4.26 -5.00 9.80
C TYR A 89 4.73 -6.19 9.00
N ALA A 90 4.75 -6.05 7.69
CA ALA A 90 5.43 -6.99 6.83
C ALA A 90 6.01 -6.31 5.61
N ASN A 91 6.92 -7.02 4.97
CA ASN A 91 7.33 -6.69 3.64
C ASN A 91 7.06 -7.86 2.71
N LEU A 92 6.39 -7.56 1.60
CA LEU A 92 5.97 -8.49 0.57
C LEU A 92 6.93 -8.37 -0.61
N VAL A 93 7.52 -9.49 -1.02
CA VAL A 93 8.44 -9.58 -2.15
C VAL A 93 7.79 -10.38 -3.25
N PHE A 94 7.65 -9.76 -4.41
CA PHE A 94 7.06 -10.37 -5.59
C PHE A 94 8.11 -10.55 -6.67
N GLU A 95 7.94 -11.60 -7.47
CA GLU A 95 8.64 -11.78 -8.73
C GLU A 95 7.63 -11.63 -9.87
N ARG A 96 8.05 -10.91 -10.90
CA ARG A 96 7.34 -10.76 -12.16
C ARG A 96 8.21 -11.27 -13.31
N GLU A 97 7.60 -12.08 -14.16
CA GLU A 97 8.16 -12.58 -15.41
C GLU A 97 7.09 -12.46 -16.49
N GLY A 98 7.28 -11.52 -17.44
CA GLY A 98 6.26 -11.15 -18.42
C GLY A 98 4.94 -10.72 -17.76
N ASN A 99 3.88 -11.50 -17.98
CA ASN A 99 2.53 -11.31 -17.43
C ASN A 99 2.27 -12.12 -16.16
N SER A 100 3.24 -12.93 -15.73
CA SER A 100 3.15 -13.70 -14.49
C SER A 100 3.66 -12.89 -13.31
N VAL A 101 3.00 -13.07 -12.17
CA VAL A 101 3.38 -12.52 -10.88
C VAL A 101 3.25 -13.63 -9.85
N ARG A 102 4.25 -13.75 -8.97
CA ARG A 102 4.19 -14.61 -7.79
C ARG A 102 4.71 -13.88 -6.56
N LEU A 103 4.10 -14.14 -5.41
CA LEU A 103 4.70 -13.78 -4.13
C LEU A 103 5.87 -14.75 -3.89
N LEU A 104 7.10 -14.23 -3.82
CA LEU A 104 8.28 -15.02 -3.46
C LEU A 104 8.34 -15.24 -1.96
N TYR A 105 8.11 -14.18 -1.20
CA TYR A 105 8.32 -14.20 0.23
C TYR A 105 7.61 -13.04 0.93
N TRP A 106 7.27 -13.24 2.20
CA TRP A 106 6.79 -12.21 3.09
C TRP A 106 7.55 -12.28 4.43
N THR A 107 7.90 -11.14 5.03
CA THR A 107 8.59 -11.10 6.33
C THR A 107 8.08 -10.01 7.24
N PRO A 108 7.85 -10.29 8.53
CA PRO A 108 7.55 -9.26 9.51
C PRO A 108 8.78 -8.51 10.03
N PHE A 109 9.98 -8.91 9.62
CA PHE A 109 11.23 -8.28 10.03
C PHE A 109 11.72 -7.27 9.00
N GLU A 110 12.53 -6.30 9.46
CA GLU A 110 13.37 -5.52 8.56
C GLU A 110 14.28 -6.44 7.72
N PHE A 111 14.39 -6.15 6.42
CA PHE A 111 15.11 -6.98 5.46
C PHE A 111 16.62 -7.15 5.71
N THR A 112 17.22 -6.44 6.65
CA THR A 112 18.58 -6.76 7.10
C THR A 112 18.69 -8.19 7.63
N ARG A 113 17.54 -8.80 7.99
CA ARG A 113 17.43 -10.15 8.55
C ARG A 113 16.67 -11.11 7.64
N VAL A 114 16.81 -11.03 6.30
CA VAL A 114 16.20 -12.03 5.39
C VAL A 114 16.59 -13.44 5.86
N PRO A 115 15.63 -14.26 6.31
CA PRO A 115 15.97 -15.51 6.95
C PRO A 115 16.65 -16.47 5.98
N ARG A 116 17.70 -17.15 6.46
CA ARG A 116 18.49 -18.10 5.67
C ARG A 116 17.72 -19.35 5.24
N TYR A 117 16.56 -19.62 5.83
CA TYR A 117 15.71 -20.76 5.48
C TYR A 117 14.88 -20.54 4.21
N LEU A 118 14.99 -19.37 3.59
CA LEU A 118 14.40 -19.12 2.29
C LEU A 118 15.13 -19.92 1.21
N THR A 119 14.39 -20.73 0.47
CA THR A 119 14.83 -21.42 -0.75
C THR A 119 15.00 -20.43 -1.91
N LEU A 120 15.61 -19.28 -1.64
CA LEU A 120 15.97 -18.27 -2.63
C LEU A 120 17.43 -18.44 -3.01
N SER A 121 17.74 -18.22 -4.29
CA SER A 121 19.12 -18.23 -4.74
C SER A 121 19.92 -17.09 -4.09
N ARG A 122 21.25 -17.23 -4.05
CA ARG A 122 22.13 -16.17 -3.52
C ARG A 122 21.93 -14.83 -4.26
N GLU A 123 21.66 -14.90 -5.55
CA GLU A 123 21.42 -13.73 -6.41
C GLU A 123 20.07 -13.07 -6.12
N GLN A 124 19.00 -13.85 -5.97
CA GLN A 124 17.69 -13.33 -5.55
C GLN A 124 17.81 -12.61 -4.20
N LEU A 125 18.50 -13.22 -3.24
CA LEU A 125 18.75 -12.62 -1.93
C LEU A 125 19.57 -11.33 -2.04
N ALA A 126 20.57 -11.28 -2.92
CA ALA A 126 21.36 -10.07 -3.17
C ALA A 126 20.49 -8.93 -3.75
N THR A 127 19.63 -9.24 -4.72
CA THR A 127 18.70 -8.26 -5.32
C THR A 127 17.71 -7.74 -4.28
N ILE A 128 17.10 -8.62 -3.47
CA ILE A 128 16.18 -8.23 -2.40
C ILE A 128 16.86 -7.32 -1.39
N LYS A 129 18.09 -7.66 -0.96
CA LYS A 129 18.88 -6.82 -0.04
C LYS A 129 19.21 -5.46 -0.65
N SER A 130 19.57 -5.42 -1.94
CA SER A 130 19.84 -4.16 -2.65
C SER A 130 18.61 -3.27 -2.71
N ILE A 131 17.42 -3.83 -3.00
CA ILE A 131 16.15 -3.07 -2.97
C ILE A 131 15.90 -2.50 -1.58
N ALA A 132 16.03 -3.33 -0.54
CA ALA A 132 15.77 -2.92 0.84
C ALA A 132 16.75 -1.84 1.35
N GLN A 133 18.01 -1.88 0.93
CA GLN A 133 19.02 -0.87 1.30
C GLN A 133 18.72 0.51 0.71
N LYS A 134 18.14 0.56 -0.50
CA LYS A 134 17.77 1.83 -1.16
C LYS A 134 16.57 2.52 -0.53
N ALA A 135 15.81 1.81 0.30
CA ALA A 135 14.62 2.32 0.96
C ALA A 135 14.87 2.80 2.40
N ARG A 136 16.14 2.86 2.82
CA ARG A 136 16.62 3.52 4.05
C ARG A 136 17.12 4.91 3.70
#